data_AF-A0A962C007-F1
#
_entry.id   AF-A0A962C007-F1
#
_cell.length_a   1.000
_cell.length_b   1.000
_cell.length_c   1.000
_cell.angle_alpha   90.00
_cell.angle_beta   90.00
_cell.angle_gamma   90.00
#
_symmetry.space_group_name_H-M   'P 1'
#
loop_
_entity.id
_entity.type
_entity.pdbx_description
1 polymer ?
#
loop_
_entity_poly.entity_id
_entity_poly.type
_entity_poly.pdbx_seq_one_letter_code
_entity_poly.pdbx_strand_id
1 'polypeptide(L)' 'MAIELPPLPYARDALAPHISAETIDYHYGKHHQAYVTNLNNQIKGTDLEN' A
#
# COMPACT_ATOMS: atom_id res chain seq x y z
N MET A 1 -6.92 -7.37 -14.40
CA MET A 1 -5.55 -7.15 -13.89
C MET A 1 -5.59 -6.97 -12.38
N ALA A 2 -4.60 -7.50 -11.65
CA ALA A 2 -4.53 -7.35 -10.20
C ALA A 2 -4.29 -5.88 -9.78
N ILE A 3 -4.83 -5.49 -8.64
CA ILE A 3 -4.61 -4.16 -8.06
C ILE A 3 -3.18 -4.10 -7.51
N GLU A 4 -2.46 -3.02 -7.79
CA GLU A 4 -1.07 -2.82 -7.38
C GLU A 4 -0.95 -1.73 -6.29
N LEU A 5 0.06 -1.89 -5.42
CA LEU A 5 0.43 -0.85 -4.46
C LEU A 5 1.20 0.26 -5.21
N PRO A 6 0.66 1.50 -5.31
CA PRO A 6 1.34 2.56 -6.04
C PRO A 6 2.66 2.93 -5.36
N PRO A 7 3.74 3.20 -6.10
CA PRO A 7 4.99 3.64 -5.50
C PRO A 7 4.81 4.96 -4.78
N LEU A 8 5.57 5.16 -3.69
CA LEU A 8 5.64 6.47 -3.04
C LEU A 8 6.20 7.50 -4.04
N PRO A 9 5.60 8.70 -4.15
CA PRO A 9 6.11 9.76 -5.02
C PRO A 9 7.30 10.52 -4.40
N TYR A 10 7.80 10.07 -3.25
CA TYR A 10 8.86 10.69 -2.47
C TYR A 10 9.67 9.65 -1.69
N ALA A 11 10.84 10.03 -1.20
CA ALA A 11 11.67 9.20 -0.32
C ALA A 11 10.99 8.96 1.04
N ARG A 12 11.31 7.84 1.72
CA ARG A 12 10.65 7.42 2.97
C ARG A 12 10.71 8.45 4.10
N ASP A 13 11.74 9.28 4.10
CA ASP A 13 12.02 10.31 5.10
C ASP A 13 11.65 11.73 4.65
N ALA A 14 11.11 11.90 3.44
CA ALA A 14 10.84 13.22 2.85
C ALA A 14 9.85 14.09 3.65
N LEU A 15 9.11 13.49 4.59
CA LEU A 15 8.11 14.16 5.42
C LEU A 15 8.60 14.41 6.86
N ALA A 16 9.83 14.04 7.20
CA ALA A 16 10.40 14.28 8.52
C ALA A 16 10.69 15.79 8.74
N PRO A 17 10.54 16.33 9.98
CA PRO A 17 10.16 15.64 11.21
C PRO A 17 8.63 15.52 11.42
N HIS A 18 7.81 16.01 10.49
CA HIS A 18 6.36 16.02 10.64
C HIS A 18 5.75 14.61 10.59
N ILE A 19 6.32 13.73 9.77
CA ILE A 19 6.02 12.30 9.74
C ILE A 19 7.35 11.53 9.67
N SER A 20 7.57 10.61 10.59
CA SER A 20 8.81 9.83 10.62
C SER A 20 8.87 8.81 9.48
N ALA A 21 10.09 8.48 9.04
CA ALA A 21 10.32 7.41 8.07
C ALA A 21 9.77 6.06 8.56
N GLU A 22 9.91 5.76 9.86
CA GLU A 22 9.32 4.58 10.50
C GLU A 22 7.79 4.53 10.32
N THR A 23 7.11 5.66 10.49
CA THR A 23 5.66 5.74 10.26
C THR A 23 5.33 5.40 8.81
N ILE A 24 6.08 5.92 7.84
CA ILE A 24 5.88 5.60 6.42
C ILE A 24 6.19 4.12 6.14
N ASP A 25 7.22 3.54 6.75
CA ASP A 25 7.58 2.14 6.58
C ASP A 25 6.47 1.18 7.04
N TYR A 26 5.84 1.45 8.19
CA TYR A 26 4.69 0.69 8.65
C TYR A 26 3.44 1.01 7.82
N HIS A 27 3.09 2.27 7.64
CA HIS A 27 1.85 2.66 6.98
C HIS A 27 1.82 2.21 5.51
N TYR A 28 2.82 2.60 4.72
CA TYR A 28 2.89 2.20 3.31
C TYR A 28 3.34 0.74 3.17
N GLY A 29 4.46 0.38 3.81
CA GLY A 29 5.12 -0.91 3.60
C GLY A 29 4.42 -2.11 4.24
N LYS A 30 3.56 -1.90 5.25
CA LYS A 30 2.77 -2.98 5.88
C LYS A 30 1.28 -2.79 5.68
N HIS A 31 0.70 -1.67 6.14
CA HIS A 31 -0.76 -1.51 6.16
C HIS A 31 -1.34 -1.40 4.74
N HIS A 32 -0.84 -0.47 3.91
CA HIS A 32 -1.33 -0.32 2.54
C HIS A 32 -1.07 -1.57 1.70
N GLN A 33 0.12 -2.17 1.82
CA GLN A 33 0.42 -3.46 1.20
C GLN A 33 -0.58 -4.54 1.59
N ALA A 34 -0.91 -4.67 2.88
CA ALA A 34 -1.88 -5.67 3.35
C ALA A 34 -3.28 -5.42 2.80
N TYR A 35 -3.72 -4.16 2.67
CA TYR A 35 -5.00 -3.84 2.04
C TYR A 35 -5.04 -4.27 0.59
N VAL A 36 -4.01 -3.97 -0.20
CA VAL A 36 -3.90 -4.40 -1.61
C VAL A 36 -3.92 -5.92 -1.72
N THR A 37 -3.12 -6.61 -0.91
CA THR A 37 -3.08 -8.09 -0.90
C THR A 37 -4.43 -8.69 -0.54
N ASN A 38 -5.09 -8.19 0.51
CA ASN A 38 -6.37 -8.73 0.95
C ASN A 38 -7.49 -8.44 -0.04
N LEU A 39 -7.51 -7.25 -0.64
CA LEU A 39 -8.49 -6.90 -1.66
C LEU A 39 -8.39 -7.84 -2.85
N ASN A 40 -7.18 -8.04 -3.41
CA ASN A 40 -6.95 -8.99 -4.49
C ASN A 40 -7.41 -10.41 -4.12
N ASN A 41 -7.14 -10.86 -2.89
CA ASN A 41 -7.59 -12.18 -2.43
C ASN A 41 -9.13 -12.29 -2.33
N GLN A 42 -9.81 -11.22 -1.94
CA GLN A 42 -11.27 -11.21 -1.74
C GLN A 42 -12.04 -11.09 -3.04
N ILE A 43 -11.53 -10.34 -4.03
CA ILE A 43 -12.21 -10.15 -5.31
C ILE A 43 -11.91 -11.28 -6.30
N LYS A 44 -10.89 -12.10 -6.04
CA LYS A 44 -10.49 -13.21 -6.90
C LYS A 44 -11.67 -14.14 -7.24
N GLY A 45 -11.90 -14.36 -8.53
CA GLY A 45 -12.96 -15.18 -9.10
C GLY A 45 -14.35 -14.56 -9.09
N THR A 46 -14.48 -13.29 -8.68
CA THR A 46 -15.76 -12.57 -8.66
C THR A 46 -15.88 -11.62 -9.86
N ASP A 47 -17.06 -11.07 -10.10
CA ASP A 47 -17.28 -10.03 -11.12
C ASP A 47 -16.48 -8.73 -10.85
N LEU A 48 -15.87 -8.60 -9.66
CA LEU A 48 -14.98 -7.49 -9.29
C LEU A 48 -13.51 -7.78 -9.62
N GLU A 49 -13.16 -9.02 -9.98
CA GLU A 49 -11.86 -9.36 -10.55
C GLU A 49 -11.79 -8.82 -11.98
N ASN A 50 -11.31 -7.59 -12.12
CA ASN A 50 -10.97 -7.02 -13.42
C ASN A 50 -9.86 -7.81 -14.11
#